data_AF-A0A2A4WNX7-F1
#
_entry.id   AF-A0A2A4WNX7-F1
#
_cell.length_a   1.000
_cell.length_b   1.000
_cell.length_c   1.000
_cell.angle_alpha   90.00
_cell.angle_beta   90.00
_cell.angle_gamma   90.00
#
_symmetry.space_group_name_H-M   'P 1'
#
loop_
_entity.id
_entity.type
_entity.pdbx_description
1 polymer ?
#
loop_
_entity_poly.entity_id
_entity_poly.type
_entity_poly.pdbx_seq_one_letter_code
_entity_poly.pdbx_strand_id
1 'polypeptide(L)'
;MKIKSLQIFLGMLCICILNLAIAEDKKVLYKSIDENGKVTYSDQPSSNSKEIAMSEGQSINMKPPKVVFHSSTSDSNSDSNRQANGYVSVSFLQPENDGVIRNNGAVALFTLDVLPQLSEGHYIVFYIDGSQVDASIVGMDVTVSNVAYGTHTASFAVLDNTDKLVIKSAPLTFNLLHTVRRKVGAVNNNYSPINKINTDVLVASQLKTRLPEHPKPLSFEQMKKREN
;
A
#
# COMPACT_ATOMS: atom_id res chain seq x y z
N MET A 1 12.06 -58.88 34.20
CA MET A 1 13.09 -57.95 33.68
C MET A 1 12.62 -57.03 32.54
N LYS A 2 11.38 -57.14 32.03
CA LYS A 2 10.88 -56.37 30.85
C LYS A 2 10.30 -54.97 31.17
N ILE A 3 9.87 -54.73 32.41
CA ILE A 3 9.22 -53.46 32.82
C ILE A 3 10.25 -52.34 33.06
N LYS A 4 11.42 -52.69 33.60
CA LYS A 4 12.52 -51.73 33.85
C LYS A 4 13.14 -51.21 32.55
N SER A 5 13.25 -52.05 31.51
CA SER A 5 13.72 -51.60 30.19
C SER A 5 12.71 -50.68 29.49
N LEU A 6 11.41 -50.94 29.63
CA LEU A 6 10.36 -50.12 29.02
C LEU A 6 10.30 -48.70 29.61
N GLN A 7 10.56 -48.54 30.92
CA GLN A 7 10.63 -47.22 31.56
C GLN A 7 11.87 -46.42 31.16
N ILE A 8 13.00 -47.09 30.90
CA ILE A 8 14.22 -46.44 30.41
C ILE A 8 14.03 -45.96 28.97
N PHE A 9 13.36 -46.75 28.13
CA PHE A 9 13.01 -46.33 26.76
C PHE A 9 12.00 -45.18 26.73
N LEU A 10 10.99 -45.18 27.62
CA LEU A 10 10.01 -44.10 27.71
C LEU A 10 10.63 -42.80 28.24
N GLY A 11 11.60 -42.89 29.16
CA GLY A 11 12.38 -41.74 29.63
C GLY A 11 13.30 -41.16 28.55
N MET A 12 13.95 -42.02 27.75
CA MET A 12 14.79 -41.58 26.63
C MET A 12 13.97 -40.91 25.51
N LEU A 13 12.75 -41.39 25.26
CA LEU A 13 11.83 -40.79 24.31
C LEU A 13 11.33 -39.41 24.77
N CYS A 14 11.04 -39.22 26.07
CA CYS A 14 10.67 -37.92 26.62
C CYS A 14 11.82 -36.89 26.59
N ILE A 15 13.08 -37.31 26.74
CA ILE A 15 14.25 -36.43 26.65
C ILE A 15 14.54 -36.00 25.19
N CYS A 16 14.24 -36.86 24.21
CA CYS A 16 14.35 -36.51 22.80
C CYS A 16 13.28 -35.50 22.34
N ILE A 17 12.07 -35.53 22.92
CA ILE A 17 10.99 -34.60 22.56
C ILE A 17 11.22 -33.20 23.16
N LEU A 18 11.97 -33.08 24.26
CA LEU A 18 12.26 -31.80 24.91
C LEU A 18 13.34 -30.94 24.21
N ASN A 19 14.04 -31.49 23.21
CA ASN A 19 15.11 -30.77 22.49
C ASN A 19 14.64 -30.13 21.17
N LEU A 20 13.33 -30.15 20.87
CA LEU A 20 12.77 -29.43 19.73
C LEU A 20 12.57 -27.95 20.10
N ALA A 21 13.68 -27.28 20.44
CA ALA A 21 13.72 -25.86 20.64
C ALA A 21 13.43 -25.16 19.31
N ILE A 22 12.40 -24.33 19.36
CA ILE A 22 11.85 -23.49 18.31
C ILE A 22 12.98 -22.63 17.72
N ALA A 23 13.39 -22.92 16.48
CA ALA A 23 14.18 -21.98 15.70
C ALA A 23 13.25 -20.88 15.22
N GLU A 24 13.22 -19.75 15.92
CA GLU A 24 12.67 -18.51 15.37
C GLU A 24 13.59 -18.05 14.24
N ASP A 25 13.16 -18.28 13.00
CA ASP A 25 13.83 -17.79 11.81
C ASP A 25 13.62 -16.27 11.73
N LYS A 26 14.44 -15.52 12.48
CA LYS A 26 14.45 -14.05 12.43
C LYS A 26 14.94 -13.65 11.05
N LYS A 27 14.01 -13.31 10.16
CA LYS A 27 14.30 -12.84 8.81
C LYS A 27 14.92 -11.43 8.88
N VAL A 28 16.24 -11.38 8.98
CA VAL A 28 17.01 -10.13 9.04
C VAL A 28 17.28 -9.62 7.63
N LEU A 29 16.83 -8.40 7.32
CA LEU A 29 17.01 -7.76 6.01
C LEU A 29 18.22 -6.83 6.02
N TYR A 30 19.19 -7.07 5.13
CA TYR A 30 20.41 -6.28 5.04
C TYR A 30 20.33 -5.27 3.90
N LYS A 31 20.74 -4.03 4.17
CA LYS A 31 20.88 -2.97 3.17
C LYS A 31 22.36 -2.67 2.95
N SER A 32 22.81 -2.73 1.70
CA SER A 32 24.13 -2.24 1.29
C SER A 32 23.99 -1.06 0.33
N ILE A 33 24.97 -0.16 0.38
CA ILE A 33 25.12 0.96 -0.56
C ILE A 33 26.47 0.74 -1.23
N ASP A 34 26.46 0.60 -2.56
CA ASP A 34 27.69 0.48 -3.33
C ASP A 34 28.36 1.84 -3.57
N GLU A 35 29.59 1.83 -4.08
CA GLU A 35 30.42 3.03 -4.34
C GLU A 35 29.78 4.00 -5.35
N ASN A 36 28.77 3.56 -6.10
CA ASN A 36 28.00 4.35 -7.06
C ASN A 36 26.69 4.90 -6.47
N GLY A 37 26.44 4.69 -5.18
CA GLY A 37 25.23 5.14 -4.47
C GLY A 37 23.99 4.29 -4.74
N LYS A 38 24.12 3.13 -5.38
CA LYS A 38 23.02 2.20 -5.64
C LYS A 38 22.78 1.32 -4.41
N VAL A 39 21.51 1.31 -3.99
CA VAL A 39 21.04 0.58 -2.81
C VAL A 39 20.60 -0.81 -3.24
N THR A 40 21.13 -1.84 -2.59
CA THR A 40 20.72 -3.23 -2.80
C THR A 40 20.28 -3.84 -1.47
N TYR A 41 19.17 -4.59 -1.48
CA TYR A 41 18.63 -5.30 -0.32
C TYR A 41 18.86 -6.80 -0.50
N SER A 42 19.39 -7.46 0.54
CA SER A 42 19.76 -8.87 0.50
C SER A 42 19.42 -9.55 1.83
N ASP A 43 19.01 -10.82 1.77
CA ASP A 43 18.80 -11.67 2.94
C ASP A 43 20.12 -12.33 3.40
N GLN A 44 21.24 -12.05 2.73
CA GLN A 44 22.59 -12.54 3.05
C GLN A 44 23.54 -11.38 3.44
N PRO A 45 24.38 -11.56 4.48
CA PRO A 45 25.29 -10.51 4.96
C PRO A 45 26.43 -10.25 3.96
N SER A 46 26.82 -8.98 3.81
CA SER A 46 27.99 -8.55 3.03
C SER A 46 28.88 -7.60 3.83
N SER A 47 30.15 -7.45 3.43
CA SER A 47 31.21 -6.76 4.18
C SER A 47 30.93 -5.29 4.54
N ASN A 48 29.95 -4.65 3.88
CA ASN A 48 29.52 -3.27 4.13
C ASN A 48 28.01 -3.14 4.40
N SER A 49 27.39 -4.18 4.95
CA SER A 49 25.96 -4.18 5.27
C SER A 49 25.70 -3.70 6.70
N LYS A 50 24.69 -2.85 6.87
CA LYS A 50 24.19 -2.45 8.18
C LYS A 50 22.89 -3.21 8.45
N GLU A 51 22.83 -3.88 9.60
CA GLU A 51 21.64 -4.59 10.05
C GLU A 51 20.48 -3.61 10.23
N ILE A 52 19.35 -3.89 9.58
CA ILE A 52 18.12 -3.10 9.76
C ILE A 52 17.15 -3.97 10.54
N ALA A 53 16.84 -3.54 11.77
CA ALA A 53 15.72 -4.10 12.50
C ALA A 53 14.43 -3.80 11.72
N MET A 54 13.77 -4.85 11.26
CA MET A 54 12.47 -4.74 10.62
C MET A 54 11.47 -4.34 11.70
N SER A 55 11.14 -3.05 11.77
CA SER A 55 10.01 -2.60 12.58
C SER A 55 8.78 -3.29 12.03
N GLU A 56 8.08 -4.05 12.87
CA GLU A 56 6.79 -4.63 12.55
C GLU A 56 5.94 -3.54 11.91
N GLY A 57 5.57 -3.75 10.64
CA GLY A 57 4.68 -2.85 9.94
C GLY A 57 3.41 -2.73 10.77
N GLN A 58 2.91 -1.51 10.95
CA GLN A 58 1.67 -1.31 11.69
C GLN A 58 0.55 -2.12 11.02
N SER A 59 0.16 -3.20 11.68
CA SER A 59 -1.03 -3.95 11.31
C SER A 59 -2.21 -3.04 11.64
N ILE A 60 -2.79 -2.40 10.62
CA ILE A 60 -4.08 -1.75 10.80
C ILE A 60 -5.11 -2.84 10.94
N ASN A 61 -5.70 -2.95 12.14
CA ASN A 61 -6.81 -3.85 12.38
C ASN A 61 -8.03 -3.24 11.67
N MET A 62 -8.20 -3.57 10.40
CA MET A 62 -9.29 -3.07 9.59
C MET A 62 -10.56 -3.74 10.10
N LYS A 63 -11.41 -2.97 10.78
CA LYS A 63 -12.70 -3.47 11.26
C LYS A 63 -13.46 -4.00 10.04
N PRO A 64 -13.96 -5.24 10.07
CA PRO A 64 -14.76 -5.76 8.95
C PRO A 64 -15.89 -4.76 8.67
N PRO A 65 -16.11 -4.38 7.41
CA PRO A 65 -17.15 -3.43 7.06
C PRO A 65 -18.47 -3.94 7.62
N LYS A 66 -19.21 -3.05 8.28
CA LYS A 66 -20.56 -3.38 8.74
C LYS A 66 -21.40 -3.56 7.49
N VAL A 67 -21.72 -4.81 7.16
CA VAL A 67 -22.61 -5.13 6.03
C VAL A 67 -23.95 -4.48 6.32
N VAL A 68 -24.26 -3.39 5.60
CA VAL A 68 -25.58 -2.78 5.62
C VAL A 68 -26.27 -3.24 4.35
N PHE A 69 -27.25 -4.13 4.52
CA PHE A 69 -28.12 -4.53 3.42
C PHE A 69 -28.98 -3.32 3.04
N HIS A 70 -28.54 -2.58 2.03
CA HIS A 70 -29.38 -1.60 1.36
C HIS A 70 -30.22 -2.34 0.33
N SER A 71 -31.50 -2.54 0.63
CA SER A 71 -32.50 -2.88 -0.39
C SER A 71 -32.70 -1.66 -1.29
N SER A 72 -31.86 -1.53 -2.32
CA SER A 72 -32.11 -0.57 -3.39
C SER A 72 -33.21 -1.13 -4.29
N THR A 73 -34.44 -0.66 -4.06
CA THR A 73 -35.49 -0.75 -5.08
C THR A 73 -35.11 0.22 -6.18
N SER A 74 -34.59 -0.30 -7.28
CA SER A 74 -34.47 0.45 -8.53
C SER A 74 -35.16 -0.35 -9.62
N ASP A 75 -36.32 0.14 -10.03
CA ASP A 75 -37.05 -0.35 -11.19
C ASP A 75 -36.19 -0.16 -12.44
N SER A 76 -35.79 -1.27 -13.04
CA SER A 76 -35.46 -1.34 -14.46
C SER A 76 -35.82 -2.71 -14.97
N ASN A 77 -36.80 -2.74 -15.87
CA ASN A 77 -37.21 -3.91 -16.63
C ASN A 77 -36.01 -4.67 -17.18
N SER A 78 -35.83 -5.89 -16.70
CA SER A 78 -35.26 -7.00 -17.47
C SER A 78 -35.77 -8.27 -16.82
N ASP A 79 -36.50 -9.07 -17.61
CA ASP A 79 -36.91 -10.41 -17.27
C ASP A 79 -35.78 -11.21 -16.61
N SER A 80 -35.88 -11.41 -15.30
CA SER A 80 -35.10 -12.41 -14.57
C SER A 80 -35.93 -12.94 -13.41
N ASN A 81 -37.18 -13.28 -13.71
CA ASN A 81 -37.94 -14.23 -12.92
C ASN A 81 -37.86 -15.61 -13.58
N ARG A 82 -36.69 -16.23 -13.48
CA ARG A 82 -36.57 -17.69 -13.49
C ARG A 82 -35.57 -18.00 -12.41
N GLN A 83 -36.04 -18.67 -11.35
CA GLN A 83 -35.18 -19.28 -10.34
C GLN A 83 -34.01 -19.98 -11.03
N ALA A 84 -32.84 -19.34 -10.98
CA ALA A 84 -31.61 -19.86 -11.53
C ALA A 84 -31.34 -21.19 -10.84
N ASN A 85 -31.02 -22.23 -11.61
CA ASN A 85 -30.74 -23.60 -11.16
C ASN A 85 -29.99 -23.68 -9.81
N GLY A 86 -30.72 -23.64 -8.68
CA GLY A 86 -30.18 -23.77 -7.33
C GLY A 86 -29.53 -22.53 -6.70
N TYR A 87 -29.23 -21.45 -7.44
CA TYR A 87 -28.60 -20.25 -6.86
C TYR A 87 -29.61 -19.16 -6.50
N VAL A 88 -29.46 -18.64 -5.28
CA VAL A 88 -30.32 -17.59 -4.71
C VAL A 88 -29.79 -16.21 -5.05
N SER A 89 -28.49 -15.99 -4.90
CA SER A 89 -27.86 -14.69 -5.17
C SER A 89 -26.40 -14.81 -5.55
N VAL A 90 -25.94 -13.94 -6.44
CA VAL A 90 -24.53 -13.74 -6.76
C VAL A 90 -24.23 -12.24 -6.80
N SER A 91 -23.19 -11.83 -6.08
CA SER A 91 -22.82 -10.41 -5.98
C SER A 91 -21.33 -10.23 -5.69
N PHE A 92 -20.87 -8.99 -5.73
CA PHE A 92 -19.53 -8.62 -5.31
C PHE A 92 -19.57 -8.17 -3.86
N LEU A 93 -18.73 -8.78 -3.01
CA LEU A 93 -18.50 -8.34 -1.65
C LEU A 93 -17.47 -7.21 -1.60
N GLN A 94 -16.40 -7.33 -2.41
CA GLN A 94 -15.39 -6.30 -2.58
C GLN A 94 -14.90 -6.22 -4.04
N PRO A 95 -14.54 -5.02 -4.53
CA PRO A 95 -14.81 -3.72 -3.91
C PRO A 95 -16.33 -3.42 -3.89
N GLU A 96 -16.72 -2.41 -3.12
CA GLU A 96 -18.08 -1.85 -3.24
C GLU A 96 -18.25 -1.16 -4.59
N ASN A 97 -19.50 -0.89 -4.99
CA ASN A 97 -19.76 -0.16 -6.23
C ASN A 97 -19.12 1.23 -6.20
N ASP A 98 -18.51 1.61 -7.33
CA ASP A 98 -17.65 2.79 -7.48
C ASP A 98 -16.38 2.78 -6.59
N GLY A 99 -16.08 1.63 -5.98
CA GLY A 99 -14.95 1.43 -5.09
C GLY A 99 -13.60 1.64 -5.78
N VAL A 100 -12.59 1.94 -4.96
CA VAL A 100 -11.24 2.25 -5.44
C VAL A 100 -10.28 1.13 -5.05
N ILE A 101 -9.68 0.49 -6.06
CA ILE A 101 -8.57 -0.45 -5.89
C ILE A 101 -7.26 0.31 -6.13
N ARG A 102 -6.35 0.28 -5.15
CA ARG A 102 -5.00 0.84 -5.31
C ARG A 102 -3.99 -0.28 -5.44
N ASN A 103 -3.43 -0.46 -6.63
CA ASN A 103 -2.43 -1.47 -6.89
C ASN A 103 -1.45 -0.96 -7.97
N ASN A 104 -0.14 -1.06 -7.74
CA ASN A 104 0.87 -0.57 -8.68
C ASN A 104 1.23 -1.59 -9.78
N GLY A 105 0.76 -2.82 -9.66
CA GLY A 105 1.05 -3.93 -10.56
C GLY A 105 -0.01 -4.18 -11.62
N ALA A 106 -0.95 -3.24 -11.84
CA ALA A 106 -2.09 -3.46 -12.74
C ALA A 106 -2.92 -4.70 -12.37
N VAL A 107 -3.11 -4.94 -11.06
CA VAL A 107 -3.88 -6.06 -10.52
C VAL A 107 -5.14 -5.56 -9.84
N ALA A 108 -6.29 -6.09 -10.24
CA ALA A 108 -7.58 -5.88 -9.60
C ALA A 108 -7.95 -7.09 -8.74
N LEU A 109 -8.36 -6.83 -7.50
CA LEU A 109 -8.73 -7.84 -6.51
C LEU A 109 -10.22 -7.71 -6.22
N PHE A 110 -10.94 -8.82 -6.26
CA PHE A 110 -12.36 -8.89 -5.97
C PHE A 110 -12.63 -10.02 -4.98
N THR A 111 -13.66 -9.85 -4.17
CA THR A 111 -14.23 -10.93 -3.36
C THR A 111 -15.68 -11.08 -3.75
N LEU A 112 -16.09 -12.31 -4.06
CA LEU A 112 -17.44 -12.64 -4.51
C LEU A 112 -18.28 -13.15 -3.35
N ASP A 113 -19.59 -12.97 -3.49
CA ASP A 113 -20.58 -13.62 -2.64
C ASP A 113 -21.53 -14.43 -3.52
N VAL A 114 -21.59 -15.74 -3.26
CA VAL A 114 -22.36 -16.72 -4.03
C VAL A 114 -23.14 -17.56 -3.04
N LEU A 115 -24.47 -17.51 -3.12
CA LEU A 115 -25.38 -18.21 -2.22
C LEU A 115 -26.32 -19.12 -3.02
N PRO A 116 -26.39 -20.43 -2.72
CA PRO A 116 -25.50 -21.19 -1.83
C PRO A 116 -24.08 -21.29 -2.40
N GLN A 117 -23.16 -21.95 -1.68
CA GLN A 117 -21.81 -22.18 -2.20
C GLN A 117 -21.82 -22.83 -3.58
N LEU A 118 -20.75 -22.58 -4.35
CA LEU A 118 -20.58 -23.09 -5.70
C LEU A 118 -20.78 -24.62 -5.71
N SER A 119 -21.75 -25.06 -6.50
CA SER A 119 -22.10 -26.47 -6.69
C SER A 119 -20.97 -27.22 -7.40
N GLU A 120 -20.87 -28.52 -7.15
CA GLU A 120 -19.85 -29.35 -7.78
C GLU A 120 -19.96 -29.32 -9.31
N GLY A 121 -18.83 -29.15 -9.99
CA GLY A 121 -18.74 -29.07 -11.45
C GLY A 121 -19.15 -27.72 -12.05
N HIS A 122 -19.65 -26.77 -11.24
CA HIS A 122 -19.88 -25.40 -11.70
C HIS A 122 -18.59 -24.59 -11.58
N TYR A 123 -18.45 -23.57 -12.42
CA TYR A 123 -17.29 -22.69 -12.41
C TYR A 123 -17.67 -21.24 -12.71
N ILE A 124 -16.76 -20.33 -12.38
CA ILE A 124 -16.98 -18.89 -12.51
C ILE A 124 -16.21 -18.38 -13.73
N VAL A 125 -16.87 -17.56 -14.54
CA VAL A 125 -16.27 -16.80 -15.63
C VAL A 125 -16.36 -15.32 -15.29
N PHE A 126 -15.24 -14.62 -15.45
CA PHE A 126 -15.11 -13.21 -15.07
C PHE A 126 -15.00 -12.31 -16.30
N TYR A 127 -15.56 -11.12 -16.20
CA TYR A 127 -15.60 -10.13 -17.28
C TYR A 127 -15.18 -8.76 -16.76
N ILE A 128 -14.37 -8.06 -17.55
CA ILE A 128 -14.06 -6.63 -17.37
C ILE A 128 -14.43 -5.91 -18.66
N ASP A 129 -15.19 -4.82 -18.55
CA ASP A 129 -15.69 -4.01 -19.65
C ASP A 129 -16.42 -4.84 -20.73
N GLY A 130 -17.14 -5.87 -20.27
CA GLY A 130 -17.87 -6.81 -21.12
C GLY A 130 -17.02 -7.87 -21.81
N SER A 131 -15.69 -7.81 -21.69
CA SER A 131 -14.77 -8.81 -22.25
C SER A 131 -14.43 -9.87 -21.21
N GLN A 132 -14.44 -11.13 -21.62
CA GLN A 132 -14.00 -12.23 -20.75
C GLN A 132 -12.51 -12.08 -20.47
N VAL A 133 -12.14 -12.15 -19.20
CA VAL A 133 -10.75 -12.03 -18.75
C VAL A 133 -10.30 -13.32 -18.08
N ASP A 134 -9.00 -13.61 -18.18
CA ASP A 134 -8.41 -14.67 -17.37
C ASP A 134 -8.24 -14.17 -15.93
N ALA A 135 -8.73 -14.96 -14.99
CA ALA A 135 -8.81 -14.58 -13.59
C ALA A 135 -8.38 -15.77 -12.72
N SER A 136 -7.47 -15.52 -11.78
CA SER A 136 -7.10 -16.51 -10.78
C SER A 136 -8.15 -16.48 -9.66
N ILE A 137 -8.84 -17.60 -9.47
CA ILE A 137 -9.94 -17.73 -8.50
C ILE A 137 -9.52 -18.75 -7.44
N VAL A 138 -9.45 -18.30 -6.17
CA VAL A 138 -9.16 -19.15 -5.01
C VAL A 138 -10.29 -18.97 -4.01
N GLY A 139 -11.17 -19.98 -3.91
CA GLY A 139 -12.42 -19.82 -3.18
C GLY A 139 -13.29 -18.75 -3.87
N MET A 140 -13.64 -17.70 -3.14
CA MET A 140 -14.39 -16.55 -3.67
C MET A 140 -13.51 -15.31 -3.91
N ASP A 141 -12.20 -15.43 -3.70
CA ASP A 141 -11.26 -14.35 -4.01
C ASP A 141 -10.79 -14.47 -5.46
N VAL A 142 -10.86 -13.37 -6.18
CA VAL A 142 -10.56 -13.27 -7.60
C VAL A 142 -9.46 -12.25 -7.81
N THR A 143 -8.42 -12.65 -8.53
CA THR A 143 -7.32 -11.80 -8.94
C THR A 143 -7.26 -11.71 -10.45
N VAL A 144 -7.41 -10.50 -10.98
CA VAL A 144 -7.28 -10.21 -12.41
C VAL A 144 -6.03 -9.38 -12.63
N SER A 145 -5.11 -9.87 -13.44
CA SER A 145 -3.88 -9.17 -13.80
C SER A 145 -4.03 -8.40 -15.10
N ASN A 146 -3.12 -7.45 -15.35
CA ASN A 146 -3.05 -6.68 -16.58
C ASN A 146 -4.31 -5.82 -16.84
N VAL A 147 -4.93 -5.32 -15.77
CA VAL A 147 -6.07 -4.40 -15.85
C VAL A 147 -5.54 -2.97 -15.99
N ALA A 148 -6.07 -2.22 -16.96
CA ALA A 148 -5.68 -0.84 -17.16
C ALA A 148 -6.01 0.02 -15.93
N TYR A 149 -5.30 1.13 -15.76
CA TYR A 149 -5.65 2.11 -14.72
C TYR A 149 -6.81 2.97 -15.19
N GLY A 150 -7.77 3.23 -14.30
CA GLY A 150 -8.96 4.02 -14.62
C GLY A 150 -10.24 3.39 -14.09
N THR A 151 -11.37 3.81 -14.66
CA THR A 151 -12.70 3.31 -14.32
C THR A 151 -13.05 2.14 -15.23
N HIS A 152 -13.53 1.06 -14.63
CA HIS A 152 -13.86 -0.20 -15.29
C HIS A 152 -15.17 -0.76 -14.76
N THR A 153 -15.78 -1.66 -15.53
CA THR A 153 -16.98 -2.39 -15.11
C THR A 153 -16.66 -3.88 -15.02
N ALA A 154 -16.82 -4.48 -13.85
CA ALA A 154 -16.68 -5.92 -13.62
C ALA A 154 -18.05 -6.61 -13.61
N SER A 155 -18.10 -7.83 -14.12
CA SER A 155 -19.23 -8.75 -13.89
C SER A 155 -18.71 -10.19 -13.90
N PHE A 156 -19.44 -11.12 -13.29
CA PHE A 156 -19.11 -12.54 -13.36
C PHE A 156 -20.36 -13.37 -13.59
N ALA A 157 -20.14 -14.56 -14.13
CA ALA A 157 -21.17 -15.54 -14.40
C ALA A 157 -20.77 -16.88 -13.79
N VAL A 158 -21.77 -17.63 -13.32
CA VAL A 158 -21.62 -19.04 -12.95
C VAL A 158 -22.13 -19.87 -14.12
N LEU A 159 -21.27 -20.76 -14.62
CA LEU A 159 -21.58 -21.72 -15.66
C LEU A 159 -21.60 -23.13 -15.06
N ASP A 160 -22.40 -24.01 -15.65
CA ASP A 160 -22.38 -25.44 -15.32
C ASP A 160 -21.26 -26.18 -16.10
N ASN A 161 -21.12 -27.47 -15.84
CA ASN A 161 -20.14 -28.34 -16.50
C ASN A 161 -20.39 -28.54 -18.01
N THR A 162 -21.47 -27.97 -18.56
CA THR A 162 -21.81 -27.97 -20.00
C THR A 162 -21.66 -26.60 -20.64
N ASP A 163 -20.98 -25.66 -19.96
CA ASP A 163 -20.78 -24.27 -20.36
C ASP A 163 -22.08 -23.46 -20.47
N LYS A 164 -23.16 -23.92 -19.84
CA LYS A 164 -24.43 -23.22 -19.85
C LYS A 164 -24.44 -22.19 -18.73
N LEU A 165 -24.85 -20.97 -19.08
CA LEU A 165 -25.06 -19.90 -18.11
C LEU A 165 -26.16 -20.28 -17.11
N VAL A 166 -25.80 -20.30 -15.82
CA VAL A 166 -26.72 -20.57 -14.71
C VAL A 166 -27.24 -19.26 -14.11
N ILE A 167 -26.32 -18.36 -13.75
CA ILE A 167 -26.63 -17.05 -13.17
C ILE A 167 -25.50 -16.05 -13.48
N LYS A 168 -25.84 -14.76 -13.56
CA LYS A 168 -24.88 -13.67 -13.78
C LYS A 168 -25.07 -12.59 -12.73
N SER A 169 -23.96 -11.99 -12.26
CA SER A 169 -24.00 -10.85 -11.34
C SER A 169 -24.40 -9.55 -12.04
N ALA A 170 -24.90 -8.61 -11.24
CA ALA A 170 -25.04 -7.23 -11.68
C ALA A 170 -23.65 -6.62 -11.97
N PRO A 171 -23.54 -5.71 -12.94
CA PRO A 171 -22.30 -5.02 -13.22
C PRO A 171 -21.87 -4.15 -12.02
N LEU A 172 -20.58 -4.19 -11.70
CA LEU A 172 -19.94 -3.41 -10.65
C LEU A 172 -18.96 -2.43 -11.28
N THR A 173 -19.13 -1.14 -11.03
CA THR A 173 -18.14 -0.14 -11.43
C THR A 173 -17.03 -0.05 -10.38
N PHE A 174 -15.77 -0.02 -10.81
CA PHE A 174 -14.62 0.14 -9.91
C PHE A 174 -13.54 1.01 -10.55
N ASN A 175 -12.66 1.55 -9.72
CA ASN A 175 -11.56 2.43 -10.13
C ASN A 175 -10.22 1.83 -9.74
N LEU A 176 -9.37 1.51 -10.72
CA LEU A 176 -8.01 1.04 -10.48
C LEU A 176 -7.01 2.21 -10.57
N LEU A 177 -6.33 2.49 -9.45
CA LEU A 177 -5.38 3.59 -9.35
C LEU A 177 -3.97 3.10 -9.06
N HIS A 178 -2.99 3.77 -9.66
CA HIS A 178 -1.60 3.66 -9.25
C HIS A 178 -1.31 4.54 -8.02
N THR A 179 -0.37 4.12 -7.19
CA THR A 179 0.16 4.92 -6.08
C THR A 179 1.38 5.68 -6.55
N VAL A 180 1.26 7.00 -6.65
CA VAL A 180 2.42 7.87 -6.88
C VAL A 180 3.08 8.18 -5.54
N ARG A 181 4.31 7.73 -5.33
CA ARG A 181 5.13 8.21 -4.22
C ARG A 181 5.81 9.50 -4.64
N ARG A 182 5.36 10.64 -4.11
CA ARG A 182 6.14 11.89 -4.23
C ARG A 182 7.43 11.72 -3.43
N LYS A 183 8.58 11.82 -4.08
CA LYS A 183 9.83 12.07 -3.37
C LYS A 183 9.69 13.45 -2.75
N VAL A 184 9.50 13.51 -1.43
CA VAL A 184 9.74 14.75 -0.69
C VAL A 184 11.21 15.05 -0.87
N GLY A 185 11.53 16.00 -1.76
CA GLY A 185 12.89 16.49 -1.93
C GLY A 185 13.41 16.92 -0.56
N ALA A 186 14.70 16.69 -0.30
CA ALA A 186 15.35 17.15 0.92
C ALA A 186 14.88 18.57 1.22
N VAL A 187 14.15 18.75 2.32
CA VAL A 187 13.74 20.07 2.79
C VAL A 187 15.05 20.81 3.05
N ASN A 188 15.37 21.75 2.17
CA ASN A 188 16.36 22.76 2.45
C ASN A 188 15.77 23.60 3.59
N ASN A 189 16.15 23.28 4.83
CA ASN A 189 15.72 23.97 6.06
C ASN A 189 16.13 25.47 6.14
N ASN A 190 16.34 26.13 5.00
CA ASN A 190 16.61 27.56 4.92
C ASN A 190 15.33 28.41 5.03
N TYR A 191 14.15 27.79 5.19
CA TYR A 191 12.90 28.49 5.51
C TYR A 191 12.23 27.89 6.75
N SER A 192 12.96 27.89 7.87
CA SER A 192 12.35 27.90 9.20
C SER A 192 12.23 29.36 9.67
N PRO A 193 11.04 29.87 10.09
CA PRO A 193 10.90 31.25 10.55
C PRO A 193 11.77 31.58 11.78
N ILE A 194 12.30 30.55 12.47
CA ILE A 194 13.18 30.67 13.63
C ILE A 194 14.63 31.03 13.24
N ASN A 195 15.08 30.77 12.01
CA ASN A 195 16.46 31.07 11.61
C ASN A 195 16.67 32.51 11.12
N LYS A 196 15.60 33.24 10.76
CA LYS A 196 15.71 34.66 10.34
C LYS A 196 16.16 35.57 11.49
N ILE A 197 15.77 35.24 12.71
CA ILE A 197 16.03 36.08 13.89
C ILE A 197 17.52 36.16 14.22
N ASN A 198 18.28 35.06 14.00
CA ASN A 198 19.71 35.04 14.30
C ASN A 198 20.58 35.67 13.20
N THR A 199 20.12 35.67 11.94
CA THR A 199 20.87 36.29 10.85
C THR A 199 20.73 37.80 10.85
N ASP A 200 19.54 38.33 11.15
CA ASP A 200 19.31 39.78 11.17
C ASP A 200 20.02 40.48 12.35
N VAL A 201 20.19 39.80 13.49
CA VAL A 201 20.97 40.32 14.62
C VAL A 201 22.48 40.35 14.31
N LEU A 202 22.99 39.38 13.55
CA LEU A 202 24.40 39.33 13.17
C LEU A 202 24.77 40.41 12.14
N VAL A 203 23.87 40.74 11.21
CA VAL A 203 24.08 41.83 10.24
C VAL A 203 23.95 43.22 10.88
N ALA A 204 23.01 43.40 11.82
CA ALA A 204 22.82 44.67 12.53
C ALA A 204 24.01 45.03 13.45
N SER A 205 24.71 44.04 14.03
CA SER A 205 25.91 44.30 14.84
C SER A 205 27.14 44.69 14.01
N GLN A 206 27.22 44.29 12.74
CA GLN A 206 28.33 44.61 11.84
C GLN A 206 28.17 45.96 11.11
N LEU A 207 26.97 46.54 11.09
CA LEU A 207 26.74 47.86 10.47
C LEU A 207 27.03 49.06 11.39
N LYS A 208 27.29 48.86 12.69
CA LYS A 208 27.52 49.98 13.64
C LYS A 208 28.94 50.59 13.55
N THR A 209 29.86 50.00 12.79
CA THR A 209 31.28 50.41 12.80
C THR A 209 31.71 51.24 11.58
N ARG A 210 30.78 51.67 10.72
CA ARG A 210 31.09 52.62 9.63
C ARG A 210 30.15 53.82 9.63
N LEU A 211 30.27 54.65 10.67
CA LEU A 211 29.78 56.02 10.59
C LEU A 211 30.77 56.82 9.73
N PRO A 212 30.35 57.50 8.64
CA PRO A 212 31.25 58.37 7.90
C PRO A 212 31.65 59.55 8.80
N GLU A 213 32.96 59.81 8.90
CA GLU A 213 33.45 61.06 9.48
C GLU A 213 32.83 62.24 8.73
N HIS A 214 32.15 63.12 9.47
CA HIS A 214 31.68 64.39 8.94
C HIS A 214 32.90 65.20 8.48
N PRO A 215 32.95 65.71 7.23
CA PRO A 215 34.04 66.59 6.84
C PRO A 215 33.99 67.88 7.67
N LYS A 216 35.15 68.27 8.20
CA LYS A 216 35.36 69.52 8.94
C LYS A 216 34.91 70.70 8.07
N PRO A 217 34.12 71.66 8.58
CA PRO A 217 33.71 72.82 7.79
C PRO A 217 34.94 73.63 7.35
N LEU A 218 34.95 74.08 6.09
CA LEU A 218 36.02 74.91 5.54
C LEU A 218 36.19 76.20 6.36
N SER A 219 37.44 76.58 6.62
CA SER A 219 37.78 77.87 7.25
C SER A 219 37.43 79.05 6.32
N PHE A 220 37.00 80.18 6.90
CA PHE A 220 36.58 81.39 6.19
C PHE A 220 37.60 81.91 5.15
N GLU A 221 38.89 81.66 5.38
CA GLU A 221 39.98 81.94 4.42
C GLU A 221 39.80 81.21 3.06
N GLN A 222 39.24 80.01 3.07
CA GLN A 222 39.04 79.21 1.85
C GLN A 222 37.77 79.56 1.09
N MET A 223 36.83 80.29 1.70
CA MET A 223 35.63 80.78 1.02
C MET A 223 35.89 82.05 0.20
N LYS A 224 36.79 82.93 0.64
CA LYS A 224 37.05 84.22 -0.04
C LYS A 224 37.87 84.10 -1.35
N LYS A 225 38.50 82.95 -1.62
CA LYS A 225 39.30 82.72 -2.83
C LYS A 225 38.48 82.25 -4.05
N ARG A 226 37.15 82.12 -3.93
CA ARG A 226 36.27 81.68 -5.02
C ARG A 226 35.47 82.79 -5.69
N GLU A 227 35.67 84.05 -5.32
CA GLU A 227 34.86 85.17 -5.82
C GLU A 227 35.66 86.24 -6.59
N ASN A 228 36.80 85.87 -7.18
CA ASN A 228 37.51 86.68 -8.18
C ASN A 228 37.97 85.83 -9.35
#